data_AF-A0A081DEH6-F1
#
_entry.id   AF-A0A081DEH6-F1
#
_cell.length_a   1.000
_cell.length_b   1.000
_cell.length_c   1.000
_cell.angle_alpha   90.00
_cell.angle_beta   90.00
_cell.angle_gamma   90.00
#
_symmetry.space_group_name_H-M   'P 1'
#
loop_
_entity.id
_entity.type
_entity.pdbx_description
1 polymer ?
#
loop_
_entity_poly.entity_id
_entity_poly.type
_entity_poly.pdbx_seq_one_letter_code
_entity_poly.pdbx_strand_id
1 'polypeptide(L)'
;MMKTRDRLEEVGSVINKEGEWKDDGKKLLNDHITTEELWACTTCNACVEACPIGIDPLSIIMDMRRYLVLENSAAPTDLNNALTNIENNGAPWPYNQMDRLNWADEL
;
A
#
# COMPACT_ATOMS: atom_id res chain seq x y z
N MET A 1 8.17 -9.50 -8.80
CA MET A 1 7.01 -8.59 -8.61
C MET A 1 5.87 -9.46 -8.11
N MET A 2 4.91 -8.94 -7.33
CA MET A 2 3.70 -9.67 -6.94
C MET A 2 2.96 -10.24 -8.18
N LYS A 3 1.84 -10.94 -8.00
CA LYS A 3 1.09 -11.62 -9.09
C LYS A 3 0.49 -10.70 -10.19
N THR A 4 0.98 -9.47 -10.33
CA THR A 4 0.72 -8.54 -11.44
C THR A 4 1.01 -9.17 -12.79
N ARG A 5 2.10 -9.94 -12.90
CA ARG A 5 2.45 -10.64 -14.14
C ARG A 5 1.42 -11.72 -14.46
N ASP A 6 1.07 -12.54 -13.49
CA ASP A 6 0.07 -13.61 -13.66
C ASP A 6 -1.26 -13.03 -14.14
N ARG A 7 -1.69 -11.89 -13.57
CA ARG A 7 -2.89 -11.18 -14.03
C ARG A 7 -2.77 -10.71 -15.49
N LEU A 8 -1.63 -10.15 -15.88
CA LEU A 8 -1.40 -9.72 -17.27
C LEU A 8 -1.37 -10.89 -18.25
N GLU A 9 -0.83 -12.04 -17.86
CA GLU A 9 -0.84 -13.26 -18.67
C GLU A 9 -2.28 -13.78 -18.87
N GLU A 10 -3.11 -13.76 -17.82
CA GLU A 10 -4.54 -14.09 -17.93
C GLU A 10 -5.26 -13.15 -18.90
N VAL A 11 -5.12 -11.83 -18.71
CA VAL A 11 -5.71 -10.81 -19.60
C VAL A 11 -5.25 -10.98 -21.04
N GLY A 12 -3.95 -11.20 -21.25
CA GLY A 12 -3.37 -11.43 -22.57
C GLY A 12 -3.90 -12.69 -23.24
N SER A 13 -4.13 -13.75 -22.47
CA SER A 13 -4.72 -15.00 -23.00
C SER A 13 -6.16 -14.83 -23.48
N VAL A 14 -6.94 -13.96 -22.82
CA VAL A 14 -8.31 -13.62 -23.22
C VAL A 14 -8.28 -12.82 -24.52
N ILE A 15 -7.47 -11.76 -24.56
CA ILE A 15 -7.33 -10.89 -25.74
C ILE A 15 -6.86 -11.69 -26.96
N ASN A 16 -5.89 -12.59 -26.79
CA ASN A 16 -5.39 -13.42 -27.89
C ASN A 16 -6.43 -14.40 -28.46
N LYS A 17 -7.38 -14.87 -27.64
CA LYS A 17 -8.42 -15.82 -28.08
C LYS A 17 -9.61 -15.11 -28.71
N GLU A 18 -10.02 -13.98 -28.15
CA GLU A 18 -11.27 -13.32 -28.51
C GLU A 18 -11.09 -12.04 -29.34
N GLY A 19 -9.86 -11.54 -29.46
CA GLY A 19 -9.53 -10.30 -30.18
C GLY A 19 -9.82 -9.02 -29.39
N GLU A 20 -10.57 -9.11 -28.29
CA GLU A 20 -10.93 -8.00 -27.42
C GLU A 20 -10.79 -8.39 -25.95
N TRP A 21 -10.63 -7.40 -25.07
CA TRP A 21 -10.68 -7.64 -23.63
C TRP A 21 -12.13 -7.82 -23.19
N LYS A 22 -12.43 -8.94 -22.51
CA LYS A 22 -13.68 -9.13 -21.78
C LYS A 22 -13.40 -9.13 -20.28
N ASP A 23 -14.27 -8.43 -19.56
CA ASP A 23 -14.23 -8.38 -18.11
C ASP A 23 -14.57 -9.77 -17.53
N ASP A 24 -13.61 -10.34 -16.80
CA ASP A 24 -13.72 -11.61 -16.10
C ASP A 24 -14.16 -11.44 -14.63
N GLY A 25 -14.44 -10.20 -14.21
CA GLY A 25 -14.81 -9.86 -12.84
C GLY A 25 -13.66 -9.93 -11.84
N LYS A 26 -12.43 -10.27 -12.27
CA LYS A 26 -11.26 -10.37 -11.41
C LYS A 26 -10.48 -9.07 -11.36
N LYS A 27 -10.12 -8.66 -10.16
CA LYS A 27 -9.30 -7.48 -9.88
C LYS A 27 -7.88 -7.88 -9.53
N LEU A 28 -6.95 -6.92 -9.65
CA LEU A 28 -5.59 -7.12 -9.20
C LEU A 28 -5.52 -7.19 -7.67
N LEU A 29 -6.24 -6.28 -7.01
CA LEU A 29 -6.37 -6.20 -5.56
C LEU A 29 -7.41 -7.22 -5.06
N ASN A 30 -7.10 -7.91 -3.97
CA ASN A 30 -7.85 -8.99 -3.32
C ASN A 30 -7.87 -10.34 -4.06
N ASP A 31 -7.95 -10.40 -5.40
CA ASP A 31 -7.95 -11.70 -6.10
C ASP A 31 -6.54 -12.23 -6.42
N HIS A 32 -5.59 -11.33 -6.73
CA HIS A 32 -4.22 -11.70 -7.10
C HIS A 32 -3.19 -11.22 -6.07
N ILE A 33 -3.39 -10.01 -5.55
CA ILE A 33 -2.56 -9.41 -4.52
C ILE A 33 -3.41 -9.25 -3.28
N THR A 34 -3.02 -9.92 -2.20
CA THR A 34 -3.73 -9.84 -0.92
C THR A 34 -3.37 -8.55 -0.18
N THR A 35 -4.30 -8.08 0.65
CA THR A 35 -4.08 -6.91 1.50
C THR A 35 -2.92 -7.12 2.48
N GLU A 36 -2.75 -8.34 2.98
CA GLU A 36 -1.64 -8.70 3.88
C GLU A 36 -0.28 -8.57 3.19
N GLU A 37 -0.13 -9.06 1.96
CA GLU A 37 1.09 -8.89 1.16
C GLU A 37 1.42 -7.40 0.94
N LEU A 38 0.40 -6.57 0.70
CA LEU A 38 0.59 -5.13 0.56
C LEU A 38 1.11 -4.50 1.84
N TRP A 39 0.58 -4.86 3.02
CA TRP A 39 0.99 -4.30 4.31
C TRP A 39 2.30 -4.90 4.86
N ALA A 40 2.73 -6.06 4.37
CA ALA A 40 4.04 -6.64 4.71
C ALA A 40 5.24 -5.84 4.18
N CYS A 41 5.06 -4.99 3.15
CA CYS A 41 6.12 -4.13 2.63
C CYS A 41 6.56 -3.09 3.67
N THR A 42 7.82 -3.12 4.09
CA THR A 42 8.37 -2.15 5.06
C THR A 42 8.90 -0.86 4.41
N THR A 43 8.67 -0.68 3.10
CA THR A 43 9.15 0.47 2.32
C THR A 43 10.67 0.67 2.36
N CYS A 44 11.43 -0.43 2.47
CA CYS A 44 12.89 -0.40 2.62
C CYS A 44 13.69 -0.07 1.34
N ASN A 45 13.03 0.18 0.21
CA ASN A 45 13.64 0.49 -1.10
C ASN A 45 14.55 -0.58 -1.74
N ALA A 46 14.84 -1.69 -1.06
CA ALA A 46 15.76 -2.72 -1.54
C ALA A 46 15.39 -3.32 -2.92
N CYS A 47 14.09 -3.49 -3.20
CA CYS A 47 13.63 -4.04 -4.48
C CYS A 47 13.87 -3.12 -5.67
N VAL A 48 13.87 -1.80 -5.45
CA VAL A 48 14.12 -0.78 -6.48
C VAL A 48 15.63 -0.74 -6.78
N GLU A 49 16.45 -0.74 -5.73
CA GLU A 49 17.92 -0.72 -5.84
C GLU A 49 18.48 -1.98 -6.50
N ALA A 50 17.91 -3.14 -6.21
CA ALA A 50 18.34 -4.40 -6.80
C ALA A 50 17.91 -4.59 -8.27
N CYS A 51 17.03 -3.74 -8.80
CA CYS A 51 16.44 -3.95 -10.12
C CYS A 51 17.43 -3.61 -11.26
N PRO A 52 17.84 -4.57 -12.10
CA PRO A 52 18.83 -4.34 -13.17
C PRO A 52 18.30 -3.49 -14.34
N ILE A 53 16.97 -3.33 -14.43
CA ILE A 53 16.30 -2.59 -15.50
C ILE A 53 15.54 -1.36 -14.99
N GLY A 54 15.75 -0.98 -13.72
CA GLY A 54 15.24 0.28 -13.16
C GLY A 54 13.72 0.33 -13.00
N ILE A 55 13.05 -0.81 -12.76
CA ILE A 55 11.64 -0.81 -12.39
C ILE A 55 11.52 -0.38 -10.92
N ASP A 56 10.43 0.33 -10.62
CA ASP A 56 10.06 0.71 -9.27
C ASP A 56 8.78 -0.04 -8.81
N PRO A 57 8.91 -1.21 -8.18
CA PRO A 57 7.77 -1.90 -7.57
C PRO A 57 7.23 -1.17 -6.33
N LEU A 58 8.04 -0.33 -5.68
CA LEU A 58 7.68 0.32 -4.43
C LEU A 58 6.57 1.35 -4.66
N SER A 59 6.69 2.20 -5.69
CA SER A 59 5.63 3.15 -6.04
C SER A 59 4.29 2.47 -6.32
N ILE A 60 4.31 1.36 -7.08
CA ILE A 60 3.11 0.58 -7.39
C ILE A 60 2.45 0.03 -6.11
N ILE A 61 3.24 -0.46 -5.14
CA ILE A 61 2.74 -0.89 -3.82
C ILE A 61 2.11 0.29 -3.07
N MET A 62 2.77 1.45 -3.06
CA MET A 62 2.28 2.63 -2.36
C MET A 62 0.96 3.16 -2.95
N ASP A 63 0.80 3.09 -4.27
CA ASP A 63 -0.44 3.49 -4.94
C ASP A 63 -1.60 2.54 -4.60
N MET A 64 -1.35 1.23 -4.54
CA MET A 64 -2.35 0.25 -4.10
C MET A 64 -2.74 0.44 -2.63
N ARG A 65 -1.78 0.74 -1.74
CA ARG A 65 -2.07 1.10 -0.34
C ARG A 65 -2.91 2.37 -0.27
N ARG A 66 -2.59 3.38 -1.08
CA ARG A 66 -3.37 4.64 -1.11
C ARG A 66 -4.82 4.38 -1.53
N TYR A 67 -5.03 3.58 -2.57
CA TYR A 67 -6.37 3.18 -3.01
C TYR A 67 -7.14 2.43 -1.90
N LEU A 68 -6.48 1.52 -1.17
CA LEU A 68 -7.11 0.84 -0.02
C LEU A 68 -7.57 1.82 1.07
N VAL A 69 -6.75 2.81 1.39
CA VAL A 69 -7.04 3.79 2.46
C VAL A 69 -8.13 4.77 2.03
N LEU A 70 -7.97 5.42 0.87
CA LEU A 70 -8.83 6.53 0.44
C LEU A 70 -10.17 6.08 -0.15
N GLU A 71 -10.17 4.98 -0.93
CA GLU A 71 -11.34 4.60 -1.72
C GLU A 71 -12.11 3.45 -1.08
N ASN A 72 -11.41 2.47 -0.51
CA ASN A 72 -12.03 1.32 0.14
C ASN A 72 -12.19 1.48 1.66
N SER A 73 -11.66 2.57 2.26
CA SER A 73 -11.64 2.76 3.72
C SER A 73 -11.09 1.55 4.49
N ALA A 74 -10.16 0.82 3.89
CA ALA A 74 -9.65 -0.47 4.36
C ALA A 74 -8.23 -0.36 4.95
N ALA A 75 -7.97 0.74 5.67
CA ALA A 75 -6.70 0.93 6.36
C ALA A 75 -6.61 0.04 7.62
N PRO A 76 -5.41 -0.44 8.00
CA PRO A 76 -5.20 -1.12 9.27
C PRO A 76 -5.64 -0.26 10.45
N THR A 77 -6.21 -0.89 11.49
CA THR A 77 -6.75 -0.18 12.66
C THR A 77 -5.71 0.71 13.34
N ASP A 78 -4.47 0.21 13.48
CA ASP A 78 -3.38 0.99 14.09
C ASP A 78 -3.03 2.23 13.27
N LEU A 79 -3.09 2.14 11.94
CA LEU A 79 -2.85 3.26 11.04
C LEU A 79 -3.97 4.30 11.15
N ASN A 80 -5.23 3.86 11.23
CA ASN A 80 -6.37 4.77 11.45
C ASN A 80 -6.21 5.54 12.76
N ASN A 81 -5.84 4.87 13.84
CA ASN A 81 -5.58 5.53 15.13
C ASN A 81 -4.47 6.58 15.01
N ALA A 82 -3.36 6.24 14.34
CA ALA A 82 -2.27 7.17 14.12
C ALA A 82 -2.69 8.38 13.27
N LEU A 83 -3.47 8.17 12.21
CA LEU A 83 -3.98 9.24 11.34
C LEU A 83 -4.92 10.19 12.11
N THR A 84 -5.85 9.65 12.91
CA THR A 84 -6.73 10.45 13.76
C THR A 84 -5.95 11.24 14.82
N ASN A 85 -4.90 10.66 15.40
CA ASN A 85 -4.05 11.40 16.33
C ASN A 85 -3.27 12.52 15.63
N ILE A 86 -2.77 12.29 14.40
CA ILE A 86 -2.10 13.33 13.60
C ILE A 86 -3.06 14.48 13.33
N GLU A 87 -4.31 14.19 12.95
CA GLU A 87 -5.32 15.20 12.68
C GLU A 87 -5.66 16.06 13.91
N ASN A 88 -5.83 15.42 15.08
CA ASN A 88 -6.27 16.12 16.29
C ASN A 88 -5.12 16.77 17.09
N ASN A 89 -3.99 16.08 17.21
CA ASN A 89 -2.89 16.44 18.12
C ASN A 89 -1.61 16.87 17.38
N GLY A 90 -1.57 16.74 16.05
CA GLY A 90 -0.36 17.00 15.26
C GLY A 90 0.77 15.96 15.49
N ALA A 91 0.46 14.83 16.13
CA ALA A 91 1.38 13.75 16.41
C ALA A 91 0.67 12.39 16.26
N PRO A 92 1.36 11.32 15.81
CA PRO A 92 0.74 10.00 15.65
C PRO A 92 0.41 9.31 16.98
N TRP A 93 0.96 9.80 18.08
CA TRP A 93 0.79 9.26 19.42
C TRP A 93 -0.32 10.01 20.17
N PRO A 94 -1.03 9.35 21.10
CA PRO A 94 -2.15 9.94 21.83
C PRO A 94 -1.71 10.85 23.00
N TYR A 95 -0.53 11.45 22.94
CA TYR A 95 0.00 12.31 24.01
C TYR A 95 -0.51 13.75 23.88
N ASN A 96 -0.66 14.42 25.02
CA ASN A 96 -1.02 15.83 25.04
C ASN A 96 0.14 16.67 24.47
N GLN A 97 -0.19 17.66 23.65
CA GLN A 97 0.77 18.59 23.07
C GLN A 97 1.57 19.36 24.13
N MET A 98 0.96 19.66 25.29
CA MET A 98 1.63 20.34 26.41
C MET A 98 2.76 19.51 27.02
N ASP A 99 2.62 18.18 27.02
CA ASP A 99 3.61 17.25 27.60
C ASP A 99 4.82 17.03 26.69
N ARG A 100 4.83 17.62 25.49
CA ARG A 100 5.89 17.43 24.48
C ARG A 100 7.28 17.85 24.98
N LEU A 101 7.37 18.78 25.92
CA LEU A 101 8.64 19.29 26.45
C LEU A 101 9.08 18.62 27.75
N ASN A 102 8.30 17.69 28.32
CA ASN A 102 8.62 17.08 29.61
C ASN A 102 9.99 16.37 29.62
N TRP A 103 10.45 15.84 28.48
CA TRP A 103 11.79 15.23 28.36
C TRP A 103 12.94 16.22 28.58
N ALA A 104 12.71 17.52 28.39
CA ALA A 104 13.74 18.56 28.56
C ALA A 104 13.91 18.95 30.03
N ASP A 105 12.89 18.76 30.87
CA ASP A 105 12.95 19.02 32.31
C ASP A 105 13.64 17.88 33.07
N GLU A 106 13.85 16.72 32.43
CA GLU A 106 14.56 15.54 32.97
C GLU A 106 16.08 15.54 32.68
N LEU A 107 16.59 16.53 31.94
CA LEU A 107 18.02 16.73 31.61
C LEU A 107 18.72 17.70 32.57
#